data_AF-A0A800J4I7-F1
#
_entry.id   AF-A0A800J4I7-F1
#
_cell.length_a   1.000
_cell.length_b   1.000
_cell.length_c   1.000
_cell.angle_alpha   90.00
_cell.angle_beta   90.00
_cell.angle_gamma   90.00
#
_symmetry.space_group_name_H-M   'P 1'
#
loop_
_entity.id
_entity.type
_entity.pdbx_description
1 polymer ?
#
loop_
_entity_poly.entity_id
_entity_poly.type
_entity_poly.pdbx_seq_one_letter_code
_entity_poly.pdbx_strand_id
1 'polypeptide(L)'
;MLRLIRRSLSSRRRRHAIARVTPEWAQARASAGASLLDEESPGWALRVNPDSLELGDGQACVLGQLHGDYRRGLFRSRIVSASSAPVRFASPVDLGFQASSEGGPESERLDYAFLTRAWREEIAQRAMAAPLAEAASPRQLA
;
A
#
# COMPACT_ATOMS: atom_id res chain seq x y z
N MET A 1 36.09 17.71 -5.87
CA MET A 1 35.23 17.41 -7.04
C MET A 1 34.08 16.43 -6.73
N LEU A 2 34.34 15.26 -6.14
CA LEU A 2 33.31 14.23 -5.85
C LEU A 2 32.11 14.69 -4.99
N ARG A 3 32.33 15.61 -4.03
CA ARG A 3 31.26 16.16 -3.17
C ARG A 3 30.24 17.01 -3.95
N LEU A 4 30.67 17.73 -4.99
CA LEU A 4 29.79 18.58 -5.81
C LEU A 4 28.92 17.73 -6.75
N ILE A 5 29.50 16.66 -7.31
CA ILE A 5 28.79 15.70 -8.15
C ILE A 5 27.73 14.95 -7.32
N ARG A 6 28.07 14.45 -6.13
CA ARG A 6 27.09 13.83 -5.21
C ARG A 6 25.93 14.77 -4.84
N ARG A 7 26.22 16.04 -4.58
CA ARG A 7 25.21 17.06 -4.24
C ARG A 7 24.27 17.34 -5.42
N SER A 8 24.80 17.43 -6.64
CA SER A 8 24.03 17.59 -7.88
C SER A 8 23.17 16.37 -8.23
N LEU A 9 23.68 15.15 -8.01
CA LEU A 9 22.91 13.92 -8.22
C LEU A 9 21.80 13.76 -7.18
N SER A 10 22.06 14.09 -5.91
CA SER A 10 21.04 14.06 -4.86
C SER A 10 19.90 15.04 -5.10
N SER A 11 20.17 16.22 -5.68
CA SER A 11 19.13 17.20 -6.01
C SER A 11 18.32 16.82 -7.25
N ARG A 12 18.92 16.11 -8.22
CA ARG A 12 18.20 15.52 -9.36
C ARG A 12 17.29 14.37 -8.92
N ARG A 13 17.80 13.43 -8.12
CA ARG A 13 17.01 12.31 -7.57
C ARG A 13 15.81 12.80 -6.76
N ARG A 14 16.02 13.79 -5.89
CA ARG A 14 14.93 14.39 -5.10
C ARG A 14 13.86 15.05 -5.97
N ARG A 15 14.25 15.85 -6.98
CA ARG A 15 13.29 16.45 -7.92
C ARG A 15 12.50 15.40 -8.69
N HIS A 16 13.16 14.34 -9.13
CA HIS A 16 12.50 13.24 -9.81
C HIS A 16 11.57 12.45 -8.87
N ALA A 17 11.94 12.27 -7.60
CA ALA A 17 11.05 11.68 -6.60
C ALA A 17 9.79 12.52 -6.38
N ILE A 18 9.93 13.84 -6.22
CA ILE A 18 8.79 14.76 -6.10
C ILE A 18 7.87 14.66 -7.33
N ALA A 19 8.44 14.69 -8.54
CA ALA A 19 7.68 14.64 -9.79
C ALA A 19 6.92 13.32 -10.01
N ARG A 20 7.31 12.24 -9.33
CA ARG A 20 6.63 10.94 -9.39
C ARG A 20 5.43 10.85 -8.44
N VAL A 21 5.31 11.74 -7.44
CA VAL A 21 4.17 11.75 -6.52
C VAL A 21 2.95 12.30 -7.24
N THR A 22 2.17 11.39 -7.84
CA THR A 22 0.92 11.69 -8.52
C THR A 22 -0.18 10.74 -8.07
N PRO A 23 -1.47 11.09 -8.27
CA PRO A 23 -2.60 10.20 -7.98
C PRO A 23 -2.48 8.84 -8.68
N GLU A 24 -2.09 8.83 -9.96
CA GLU A 24 -1.99 7.61 -10.78
C GLU A 24 -0.91 6.68 -10.26
N TRP A 25 0.21 7.24 -9.79
CA TRP A 25 1.27 6.45 -9.18
C TRP A 25 0.84 5.85 -7.83
N ALA A 26 0.06 6.58 -7.04
CA ALA A 26 -0.52 6.04 -5.81
C ALA A 26 -1.55 4.92 -6.11
N GLN A 27 -2.41 5.11 -7.11
CA GLN A 27 -3.39 4.10 -7.56
C GLN A 27 -2.71 2.81 -7.99
N ALA A 28 -1.68 2.89 -8.85
CA ALA A 28 -0.96 1.70 -9.30
C ALA A 28 -0.36 0.89 -8.13
N ARG A 29 0.20 1.58 -7.12
CA ARG A 29 0.80 0.93 -5.95
C ARG A 29 -0.24 0.38 -5.00
N ALA A 30 -1.32 1.12 -4.72
CA ALA A 30 -2.44 0.63 -3.92
C ALA A 30 -3.09 -0.61 -4.55
N SER A 31 -3.29 -0.60 -5.87
CA SER A 31 -3.82 -1.76 -6.62
C SER A 31 -2.92 -2.99 -6.48
N ALA A 32 -1.59 -2.82 -6.61
CA ALA A 32 -0.63 -3.90 -6.41
C ALA A 32 -0.66 -4.46 -4.96
N GLY A 33 -0.74 -3.58 -3.96
CA GLY A 33 -0.90 -3.98 -2.56
C GLY A 33 -2.23 -4.71 -2.30
N ALA A 34 -3.31 -4.24 -2.91
CA ALA A 34 -4.63 -4.84 -2.81
C ALA A 34 -4.67 -6.24 -3.45
N SER A 35 -4.05 -6.43 -4.62
CA SER A 35 -3.89 -7.76 -5.23
C SER A 35 -3.11 -8.73 -4.35
N LEU A 36 -2.06 -8.26 -3.66
CA LEU A 36 -1.35 -9.10 -2.68
C LEU A 36 -2.27 -9.52 -1.53
N LEU A 37 -3.10 -8.60 -1.01
CA LEU A 37 -4.04 -8.92 0.06
C LEU A 37 -5.19 -9.84 -0.41
N ASP A 38 -5.58 -9.78 -1.68
CA ASP A 38 -6.56 -10.72 -2.25
C ASP A 38 -6.05 -12.16 -2.17
N GLU A 39 -4.75 -12.37 -2.37
CA GLU A 39 -4.09 -13.68 -2.25
C GLU A 39 -3.87 -14.09 -0.79
N GLU A 40 -3.27 -13.22 0.03
CA GLU A 40 -2.83 -13.56 1.39
C GLU A 40 -3.96 -13.47 2.43
N SER A 41 -5.02 -12.70 2.16
CA SER A 41 -6.09 -12.46 3.11
C SER A 41 -7.46 -12.24 2.44
N PRO A 42 -8.05 -13.28 1.83
CA PRO A 42 -9.35 -13.18 1.17
C PRO A 42 -10.43 -12.50 2.05
N GLY A 43 -11.21 -11.61 1.46
CA GLY A 43 -12.22 -10.83 2.18
C GLY A 43 -11.67 -9.72 3.09
N TRP A 44 -10.38 -9.36 2.98
CA TRP A 44 -9.79 -8.26 3.74
C TRP A 44 -10.54 -6.94 3.57
N ALA A 45 -11.07 -6.64 2.38
CA ALA A 45 -11.73 -5.37 2.10
C ALA A 45 -12.96 -5.13 3.00
N LEU A 46 -13.64 -6.20 3.44
CA LEU A 46 -14.79 -6.11 4.34
C LEU A 46 -14.39 -5.89 5.81
N ARG A 47 -13.10 -6.10 6.15
CA ARG A 47 -12.56 -5.95 7.50
C ARG A 47 -11.87 -4.60 7.72
N VAL A 48 -11.70 -3.80 6.67
CA VAL A 48 -11.11 -2.47 6.73
C VAL A 48 -12.23 -1.44 6.66
N ASN A 49 -12.24 -0.51 7.62
CA ASN A 49 -13.16 0.62 7.60
C ASN A 49 -12.56 1.77 6.76
N PRO A 50 -13.15 2.10 5.60
CA PRO A 50 -12.64 3.16 4.73
C PRO A 50 -12.77 4.55 5.34
N ASP A 51 -13.76 4.78 6.20
CA ASP A 51 -14.04 6.11 6.78
C ASP A 51 -12.97 6.54 7.79
N SER A 52 -12.41 5.57 8.51
CA SER A 52 -11.30 5.80 9.44
C SER A 52 -9.93 5.53 8.83
N LEU A 53 -9.85 5.24 7.52
CA LEU A 53 -8.58 4.89 6.89
C LEU A 53 -7.68 6.12 6.73
N GLU A 54 -6.45 6.02 7.23
CA GLU A 54 -5.37 7.00 7.03
C GLU A 54 -4.03 6.27 6.89
N LEU A 55 -3.37 6.34 5.73
CA LEU A 55 -2.16 5.56 5.45
C LEU A 55 -0.93 6.05 6.22
N GLY A 56 -0.91 7.33 6.60
CA GLY A 56 0.16 7.90 7.42
C GLY A 56 0.16 7.44 8.88
N ASP A 57 -0.93 6.81 9.34
CA ASP A 57 -1.11 6.35 10.71
C ASP A 57 -0.92 4.83 10.78
N GLY A 58 0.02 4.36 11.61
CA GLY A 58 0.35 2.95 11.71
C GLY A 58 -0.76 2.04 12.28
N GLN A 59 -1.79 2.60 12.90
CA GLN A 59 -2.97 1.89 13.42
C GLN A 59 -4.16 2.03 12.47
N ALA A 60 -4.35 3.22 11.91
CA ALA A 60 -5.48 3.52 11.04
C ALA A 60 -5.26 3.14 9.57
N CYS A 61 -4.03 2.76 9.17
CA CYS A 61 -3.74 2.24 7.83
C CYS A 61 -4.30 0.83 7.61
N VAL A 62 -4.28 0.34 6.36
CA VAL A 62 -4.83 -0.97 5.97
C VAL A 62 -4.28 -2.12 6.83
N LEU A 63 -2.95 -2.19 6.94
CA LEU A 63 -2.29 -3.23 7.73
C LEU A 63 -2.53 -3.07 9.22
N GLY A 64 -2.62 -1.81 9.70
CA GLY A 64 -2.96 -1.48 11.08
C GLY A 64 -4.35 -1.99 11.46
N GLN A 65 -5.36 -1.69 10.64
CA GLN A 65 -6.72 -2.15 10.88
C GLN A 65 -6.85 -3.69 10.82
N LEU A 66 -6.15 -4.34 9.90
CA LEU A 66 -6.21 -5.81 9.75
C LEU A 66 -5.46 -6.58 10.85
N HIS A 67 -4.39 -6.00 11.40
CA HIS A 67 -3.45 -6.74 12.25
C HIS A 67 -3.17 -6.09 13.61
N GLY A 68 -3.74 -4.91 13.86
CA GLY A 68 -3.59 -4.13 15.08
C GLY A 68 -2.36 -3.21 15.08
N ASP A 69 -1.45 -3.30 14.12
CA ASP A 69 -0.40 -2.31 13.85
C ASP A 69 0.31 -2.59 12.51
N TYR A 70 0.83 -1.52 11.89
CA TYR A 70 1.52 -1.56 10.61
C TYR A 70 2.70 -2.55 10.59
N ARG A 71 3.56 -2.51 11.61
CA ARG A 71 4.79 -3.33 11.62
C ARG A 71 4.44 -4.82 11.69
N ARG A 72 3.52 -5.19 12.58
CA ARG A 72 2.99 -6.55 12.67
C ARG A 72 2.30 -6.96 11.39
N GLY A 73 1.56 -6.06 10.75
CA GLY A 73 0.92 -6.32 9.46
C GLY A 73 1.93 -6.65 8.37
N LEU A 74 3.04 -5.92 8.26
CA LEU A 74 4.10 -6.23 7.29
C LEU A 74 4.63 -7.67 7.44
N PHE A 75 4.83 -8.14 8.68
CA PHE A 75 5.27 -9.51 8.94
C PHE A 75 4.18 -10.54 8.65
N ARG A 76 2.93 -10.25 9.05
CA ARG A 76 1.80 -11.20 8.89
C ARG A 76 1.35 -11.36 7.45
N SER A 77 1.47 -10.31 6.64
CA SER A 77 1.19 -10.34 5.20
C SER A 77 2.42 -10.77 4.38
N ARG A 78 3.51 -11.21 5.03
CA ARG A 78 4.77 -11.67 4.39
C ARG A 78 5.41 -10.66 3.43
N ILE A 79 5.05 -9.38 3.54
CA ILE A 79 5.65 -8.27 2.78
C ILE A 79 7.12 -8.12 3.19
N VAL A 80 7.39 -8.30 4.48
CA VAL A 80 8.75 -8.44 5.00
C VAL A 80 8.90 -9.79 5.67
N SER A 81 10.03 -10.46 5.45
CA SER A 81 10.37 -11.73 6.08
C SER A 81 11.54 -11.54 7.04
N ALA A 82 11.48 -12.19 8.20
CA ALA A 82 12.61 -12.33 9.12
C ALA A 82 13.56 -13.48 8.73
N SER A 83 13.21 -14.26 7.70
CA SER A 83 14.01 -15.39 7.22
C SER A 83 14.95 -14.96 6.10
N SER A 84 16.18 -15.48 6.13
CA SER A 84 17.22 -15.31 5.09
C SER A 84 16.95 -16.11 3.81
N ALA A 85 15.84 -16.84 3.72
CA ALA A 85 15.37 -17.44 2.48
C ALA A 85 14.80 -16.36 1.53
N PRO A 86 14.96 -16.49 0.20
CA PRO A 86 14.43 -15.52 -0.76
C PRO A 86 12.91 -15.59 -0.83
N VAL A 87 12.24 -14.91 0.10
CA VAL A 87 10.84 -14.52 -0.05
C VAL A 87 10.82 -13.31 -0.98
N ARG A 88 9.81 -13.17 -1.84
CA ARG A 88 9.60 -11.99 -2.68
C ARG A 88 9.68 -10.73 -1.81
N PHE A 89 10.85 -10.07 -1.80
CA PHE A 89 11.01 -8.82 -1.08
C PHE A 89 10.26 -7.75 -1.87
N ALA A 90 9.00 -7.54 -1.53
CA ALA A 90 8.18 -6.51 -2.12
C ALA A 90 8.28 -5.28 -1.22
N SER A 91 8.78 -4.18 -1.78
CA SER A 91 8.88 -2.92 -1.04
C SER A 91 7.49 -2.48 -0.59
N PRO A 92 7.29 -2.15 0.71
CA PRO A 92 6.03 -1.56 1.18
C PRO A 92 5.66 -0.28 0.43
N VAL A 93 6.65 0.45 -0.09
CA VAL A 93 6.42 1.62 -0.95
C VAL A 93 5.81 1.19 -2.27
N ASP A 94 6.38 0.18 -2.95
CA ASP A 94 5.91 -0.28 -4.27
C ASP A 94 4.53 -0.95 -4.21
N LEU A 95 4.18 -1.50 -3.03
CA LEU A 95 2.85 -2.04 -2.73
C LEU A 95 1.88 -1.00 -2.13
N GLY A 96 2.28 0.27 -2.05
CA GLY A 96 1.39 1.35 -1.60
C GLY A 96 1.03 1.31 -0.11
N PHE A 97 1.69 0.48 0.70
CA PHE A 97 1.53 0.46 2.15
C PHE A 97 2.34 1.57 2.84
N GLN A 98 3.24 2.24 2.12
CA GLN A 98 4.08 3.30 2.65
C GLN A 98 4.31 4.40 1.59
N ALA A 99 4.36 5.66 2.05
CA ALA A 99 4.77 6.76 1.20
C ALA A 99 6.28 6.73 0.89
N SER A 100 6.68 7.36 -0.21
CA SER A 100 8.08 7.60 -0.52
C SER A 100 8.62 8.82 0.23
N SER A 101 9.70 8.63 0.99
CA SER A 101 10.40 9.71 1.69
C SER A 101 11.47 10.41 0.82
N GLU A 102 11.73 9.93 -0.40
CA GLU A 102 12.81 10.45 -1.27
C GLU A 102 12.62 11.91 -1.70
N GLY A 103 11.38 12.38 -1.77
CA GLY A 103 11.04 13.77 -2.11
C GLY A 103 11.17 14.74 -0.92
N GLY A 104 11.26 14.22 0.30
CA GLY A 104 11.19 14.98 1.56
C GLY A 104 9.76 15.15 2.09
N PRO A 105 9.59 15.82 3.25
CA PRO A 105 8.38 15.71 4.06
C PRO A 105 7.08 16.14 3.36
N GLU A 106 7.09 17.21 2.58
CA GLU A 106 5.86 17.66 1.89
C GLU A 106 5.46 16.70 0.77
N SER A 107 6.44 16.13 0.07
CA SER A 107 6.20 15.11 -0.95
C SER A 107 5.65 13.83 -0.32
N GLU A 108 6.17 13.44 0.85
CA GLU A 108 5.72 12.27 1.61
C GLU A 108 4.28 12.47 2.13
N ARG A 109 3.96 13.66 2.66
CA ARG A 109 2.61 14.02 3.09
C ARG A 109 1.60 13.96 1.93
N LEU A 110 1.98 14.49 0.77
CA LEU A 110 1.15 14.46 -0.43
C LEU A 110 0.96 13.01 -0.93
N ASP A 111 2.01 12.20 -0.88
CA ASP A 111 1.95 10.80 -1.27
C ASP A 111 1.00 9.99 -0.37
N TYR A 112 1.06 10.20 0.95
CA TYR A 112 0.11 9.60 1.88
C TYR A 112 -1.34 10.01 1.61
N ALA A 113 -1.60 11.26 1.24
CA ALA A 113 -2.95 11.71 0.89
C ALA A 113 -3.48 10.99 -0.37
N PHE A 114 -2.64 10.84 -1.39
CA PHE A 114 -3.01 10.09 -2.60
C PHE A 114 -3.19 8.60 -2.34
N LEU A 115 -2.31 7.98 -1.55
CA LEU A 115 -2.43 6.58 -1.16
C LEU A 115 -3.69 6.32 -0.34
N THR A 116 -4.03 7.18 0.62
CA THR A 116 -5.26 7.04 1.40
C THR A 116 -6.50 7.05 0.51
N ARG A 117 -6.56 7.97 -0.44
CA ARG A 117 -7.64 8.00 -1.42
C ARG A 117 -7.67 6.72 -2.27
N ALA A 118 -6.53 6.33 -2.83
CA ALA A 118 -6.44 5.15 -3.68
C ALA A 118 -6.88 3.87 -2.95
N TRP A 119 -6.45 3.68 -1.70
CA TRP A 119 -6.87 2.53 -0.91
C TRP A 119 -8.37 2.52 -0.59
N ARG A 120 -8.99 3.69 -0.34
CA ARG A 120 -10.45 3.76 -0.20
C ARG A 120 -11.16 3.30 -1.47
N GLU A 121 -10.64 3.67 -2.64
CA GLU A 121 -11.17 3.22 -3.93
C GLU A 121 -11.04 1.68 -4.08
N GLU A 122 -9.87 1.10 -3.76
CA GLU A 122 -9.65 -0.36 -3.81
C GLU A 122 -10.55 -1.15 -2.86
N ILE A 123 -10.78 -0.62 -1.64
CA ILE A 123 -11.69 -1.19 -0.65
C ILE A 123 -13.13 -1.17 -1.17
N ALA A 124 -13.59 -0.02 -1.66
CA ALA A 124 -14.95 0.13 -2.17
C ALA A 124 -15.22 -0.83 -3.34
N GLN A 125 -14.30 -0.91 -4.30
CA GLN A 125 -14.42 -1.81 -5.46
C GLN A 125 -14.56 -3.28 -5.03
N ARG A 126 -13.74 -3.74 -4.08
CA ARG A 126 -13.79 -5.14 -3.61
C ARG A 126 -14.98 -5.43 -2.72
N ALA A 127 -15.38 -4.48 -1.87
CA ALA A 127 -16.57 -4.61 -1.05
C ALA A 127 -17.83 -4.73 -1.93
N MET A 128 -17.89 -4.02 -3.07
CA MET A 128 -18.97 -4.16 -4.04
C MET A 128 -18.90 -5.48 -4.84
N ALA A 129 -17.70 -5.97 -5.13
CA ALA A 129 -17.51 -7.22 -5.87
C ALA A 129 -17.78 -8.48 -5.01
N ALA A 130 -17.58 -8.42 -3.69
CA ALA A 130 -17.72 -9.58 -2.80
C ALA A 130 -19.14 -10.19 -2.80
N PRO A 131 -20.25 -9.41 -2.66
CA PRO A 131 -21.60 -9.95 -2.77
C PRO A 131 -21.92 -10.60 -4.13
N LEU A 132 -21.33 -10.07 -5.22
CA LEU A 132 -21.52 -10.59 -6.57
C LEU A 132 -20.81 -11.95 -6.76
N ALA A 133 -19.62 -12.12 -6.18
CA ALA A 133 -18.89 -13.38 -6.22
C ALA A 133 -19.59 -14.49 -5.43
N GLU A 134 -20.20 -14.16 -4.29
CA GLU A 134 -20.98 -15.11 -3.48
C GLU A 134 -22.27 -15.54 -4.19
N ALA A 135 -22.96 -14.62 -4.86
CA ALA A 135 -24.17 -14.94 -5.65
C ALA A 135 -23.88 -15.76 -6.92
N ALA A 136 -22.68 -15.63 -7.48
CA ALA A 136 -22.24 -16.37 -8.67
C ALA A 136 -21.63 -17.74 -8.35
N SER A 137 -21.33 -18.05 -7.08
CA SER A 137 -20.93 -19.40 -6.68
C SER A 137 -22.14 -20.32 -6.67
N PRO A 138 -22.20 -21.35 -7.55
CA PRO A 138 -23.28 -22.33 -7.49
C PRO A 138 -23.15 -23.06 -6.15
N ARG A 139 -24.06 -22.77 -5.22
CA ARG A 139 -24.18 -23.52 -3.97
C ARG A 139 -24.21 -24.99 -4.31
N GLN A 140 -23.20 -25.73 -3.85
CA GLN A 140 -23.21 -27.18 -3.83
C GLN A 140 -24.46 -27.61 -3.05
N LEU A 141 -25.49 -28.01 -3.79
CA LEU A 141 -26.64 -28.72 -3.26
C LEU A 141 -26.12 -30.11 -2.86
N ALA A 142 -25.96 -30.30 -1.55
CA ALA A 142 -25.92 -31.61 -0.91
C ALA A 142 -27.33 -31.94 -0.38
#